data_AF-A0A8J3AVE3-F1
#
_entry.id   AF-A0A8J3AVE3-F1
#
_cell.length_a   1.000
_cell.length_b   1.000
_cell.length_c   1.000
_cell.angle_alpha   90.00
_cell.angle_beta   90.00
_cell.angle_gamma   90.00
#
_symmetry.space_group_name_H-M   'P 1'
#
loop_
_entity.id
_entity.type
_entity.pdbx_description
1 polymer ?
#
loop_
_entity_poly.entity_id
_entity_poly.type
_entity_poly.pdbx_seq_one_letter_code
_entity_poly.pdbx_strand_id
1 'polypeptide(L)'
;MRKLAVFTCALALALPAFAAGNMRPGLWEVTSQSPLTKSLPKISPEQIEQLKQMGLDVSQLQNGAVVSRVCITKEMAEQEELPPFNEKEAGCKITKQSHHDATYLVDMQCDNAQMQGKGRSKTVFANSESFSSTADFSGTVQGIPVNDRVDTSGKWVADDCGGIKPFEGKMPGK
;
A
#
# COMPACT_ATOMS: atom_id res chain seq x y z
N MET A 1 -12.63 27.67 63.21
CA MET A 1 -12.24 28.09 61.84
C MET A 1 -11.57 26.91 61.14
N ARG A 2 -12.31 26.20 60.28
CA ARG A 2 -11.81 25.07 59.47
C ARG A 2 -11.05 25.64 58.26
N LYS A 3 -9.80 25.25 58.05
CA LYS A 3 -9.10 25.45 56.78
C LYS A 3 -8.72 24.08 56.24
N LEU A 4 -9.50 23.59 55.29
CA LEU A 4 -9.17 22.42 54.46
C LEU A 4 -8.44 22.95 53.22
N ALA A 5 -7.14 22.74 53.11
CA ALA A 5 -6.41 22.98 51.88
C ALA A 5 -6.53 21.72 51.01
N VAL A 6 -7.42 21.76 50.02
CA VAL A 6 -7.57 20.69 49.02
C VAL A 6 -6.49 20.91 47.97
N PHE A 7 -5.49 20.03 47.97
CA PHE A 7 -4.51 19.89 46.89
C PHE A 7 -5.20 19.16 45.71
N THR A 8 -5.67 19.92 44.72
CA THR A 8 -6.14 19.34 43.46
C THR A 8 -4.96 19.19 42.51
N CYS A 9 -4.34 18.01 42.52
CA CYS A 9 -3.34 17.64 41.53
C CYS A 9 -4.07 17.40 40.19
N ALA A 10 -4.04 18.38 39.29
CA ALA A 10 -4.55 18.23 37.94
C ALA A 10 -3.63 17.29 37.16
N LEU A 11 -4.00 16.00 37.11
CA LEU A 11 -3.36 15.01 36.27
C LEU A 11 -3.71 15.33 34.81
N ALA A 12 -2.86 16.09 34.13
CA ALA A 12 -2.96 16.28 32.69
C ALA A 12 -2.75 14.92 32.02
N LEU A 13 -3.84 14.31 31.57
CA LEU A 13 -3.81 13.21 30.61
C LEU A 13 -3.13 13.73 29.34
N ALA A 14 -1.84 13.47 29.21
CA ALA A 14 -1.14 13.61 27.94
C ALA A 14 -1.74 12.58 26.98
N LEU A 15 -2.76 13.00 26.22
CA LEU A 15 -3.16 12.27 25.02
C LEU A 15 -1.93 12.28 24.11
N PRO A 16 -1.46 11.12 23.61
CA PRO A 16 -0.44 11.11 22.57
C PRO A 16 -1.03 11.87 21.38
N ALA A 17 -0.45 13.03 21.09
CA ALA A 17 -0.70 13.73 19.85
C ALA A 17 -0.13 12.86 18.74
N PHE A 18 -0.96 11.99 18.16
CA PHE A 18 -0.63 11.34 16.90
C PHE A 18 -0.52 12.45 15.86
N ALA A 19 0.72 12.75 15.48
CA ALA A 19 0.99 13.64 14.36
C ALA A 19 0.26 13.10 13.13
N ALA A 20 -0.44 13.99 12.41
CA ALA A 20 -0.96 13.68 11.09
C ALA A 20 0.19 13.13 10.22
N GLY A 21 -0.03 12.01 9.53
CA GLY A 21 1.00 11.35 8.72
C GLY A 21 1.73 10.20 9.41
N ASN A 22 1.04 9.39 10.21
CA ASN A 22 1.54 8.07 10.59
C ASN A 22 0.41 7.07 10.34
N MET A 23 0.60 6.20 9.35
CA MET A 23 -0.31 5.09 9.12
C MET A 23 -0.42 4.22 10.38
N ARG A 24 -1.56 3.55 10.54
CA ARG A 24 -1.75 2.61 11.64
C ARG A 24 -1.19 1.23 11.27
N PRO A 25 -0.34 0.60 12.12
CA PRO A 25 0.04 -0.80 11.91
C PRO A 25 -1.16 -1.73 12.07
N GLY A 26 -1.09 -2.92 11.47
CA GLY A 26 -2.12 -3.94 11.53
C GLY A 26 -2.65 -4.34 10.15
N LEU A 27 -3.87 -4.87 10.13
CA LEU A 27 -4.52 -5.38 8.93
C LEU A 27 -5.17 -4.26 8.13
N TRP A 28 -4.85 -4.22 6.84
CA TRP A 28 -5.45 -3.31 5.87
C TRP A 28 -6.16 -4.09 4.78
N GLU A 29 -7.30 -3.56 4.33
CA GLU A 29 -7.93 -3.96 3.08
C GLU A 29 -7.57 -2.93 2.01
N VAL A 30 -7.01 -3.41 0.91
CA VAL A 30 -6.50 -2.61 -0.19
C VAL A 30 -7.25 -2.98 -1.45
N THR A 31 -7.86 -1.98 -2.09
CA THR A 31 -8.58 -2.14 -3.35
C THR A 31 -7.80 -1.44 -4.46
N SER A 32 -7.44 -2.17 -5.51
CA SER A 32 -6.75 -1.63 -6.68
C SER A 32 -7.57 -1.83 -7.95
N GLN A 33 -7.55 -0.83 -8.82
CA GLN A 33 -8.24 -0.82 -10.10
C GLN A 33 -7.34 -0.24 -11.17
N SER A 34 -7.42 -0.79 -12.38
CA SER A 34 -6.73 -0.30 -13.55
C SER A 34 -7.56 -0.55 -14.81
N PRO A 35 -7.32 0.16 -15.93
CA PRO A 35 -7.93 -0.16 -17.21
C PRO A 35 -7.75 -1.64 -17.61
N LEU A 36 -6.60 -2.24 -17.27
CA LEU A 36 -6.35 -3.66 -17.47
C LEU A 36 -7.32 -4.52 -16.64
N THR A 37 -7.42 -4.29 -15.33
CA THR A 37 -8.31 -5.06 -14.44
C THR A 37 -9.80 -4.83 -14.71
N LYS A 38 -10.20 -3.63 -15.14
CA LYS A 38 -11.57 -3.33 -15.61
C LYS A 38 -11.92 -4.04 -16.92
N SER A 39 -10.92 -4.41 -17.72
CA SER A 39 -11.07 -5.17 -18.97
C SER A 39 -11.02 -6.68 -18.76
N LEU A 40 -10.68 -7.13 -17.54
CA LEU A 40 -10.69 -8.54 -17.15
C LEU A 40 -12.06 -9.23 -17.02
N PRO A 41 -13.28 -8.66 -17.14
CA PRO A 41 -14.53 -9.44 -17.01
C PRO A 41 -14.77 -10.56 -18.06
N LYS A 42 -13.74 -10.99 -18.80
CA LYS A 42 -13.73 -12.12 -19.76
C LYS A 42 -12.45 -12.97 -19.63
N ILE A 43 -11.96 -13.22 -18.42
CA ILE A 43 -10.72 -14.02 -18.22
C ILE A 43 -10.96 -15.47 -18.62
N SER A 44 -10.17 -16.00 -19.57
CA SER A 44 -10.16 -17.43 -19.87
C SER A 44 -9.48 -18.22 -18.73
N PRO A 45 -9.76 -19.52 -18.56
CA PRO A 45 -9.08 -20.35 -17.57
C PRO A 45 -7.55 -20.33 -17.70
N GLU A 46 -7.04 -20.18 -18.92
CA GLU A 46 -5.60 -20.09 -19.21
C GLU A 46 -5.00 -18.77 -18.72
N GLN A 47 -5.72 -17.66 -18.87
CA GLN A 47 -5.30 -16.36 -18.35
C GLN A 47 -5.37 -16.30 -16.81
N ILE A 48 -6.33 -16.98 -16.18
CA ILE A 48 -6.37 -17.15 -14.72
C ILE A 48 -5.11 -17.85 -14.22
N GLU A 49 -4.67 -18.89 -14.93
CA GLU A 49 -3.47 -19.64 -14.54
C GLU A 49 -2.20 -18.80 -14.71
N GLN A 50 -2.11 -18.00 -15.78
CA GLN A 50 -1.02 -17.03 -15.96
C GLN A 50 -1.00 -15.98 -14.84
N LEU A 51 -2.16 -15.43 -14.45
CA LEU A 51 -2.24 -14.47 -13.35
C LEU A 51 -1.84 -15.09 -12.01
N LYS A 52 -2.23 -16.33 -11.74
CA LYS A 52 -1.79 -17.08 -10.56
C LYS A 52 -0.29 -17.34 -10.57
N GLN A 53 0.30 -17.66 -11.72
CA GLN A 53 1.75 -17.80 -11.88
C GLN A 53 2.49 -16.48 -11.61
N MET A 54 1.83 -15.34 -11.85
CA MET A 54 2.31 -14.01 -11.48
C MET A 54 2.02 -13.64 -10.01
N GLY A 55 1.44 -14.55 -9.22
CA GLY A 55 1.15 -14.37 -7.80
C GLY A 55 -0.15 -13.62 -7.49
N LEU A 56 -1.00 -13.35 -8.49
CA LEU A 56 -2.30 -12.71 -8.30
C LEU A 56 -3.36 -13.76 -7.93
N ASP A 57 -4.00 -13.58 -6.78
CA ASP A 57 -5.12 -14.41 -6.37
C ASP A 57 -6.42 -13.92 -7.02
N VAL A 58 -6.94 -14.69 -7.97
CA VAL A 58 -8.18 -14.37 -8.71
C VAL A 58 -9.41 -14.31 -7.79
N SER A 59 -9.40 -14.93 -6.61
CA SER A 59 -10.49 -14.77 -5.63
C SER A 59 -10.62 -13.35 -5.10
N GLN A 60 -9.57 -12.55 -5.25
CA GLN A 60 -9.53 -11.14 -4.86
C GLN A 60 -10.17 -10.22 -5.92
N LEU A 61 -10.46 -10.72 -7.13
CA LEU A 61 -11.13 -9.93 -8.16
C LEU A 61 -12.63 -9.77 -7.85
N GLN A 62 -13.03 -8.54 -7.56
CA GLN A 62 -14.41 -8.13 -7.30
C GLN A 62 -14.78 -6.95 -8.19
N ASN A 63 -15.75 -7.12 -9.09
CA ASN A 63 -16.27 -6.06 -9.97
C ASN A 63 -15.20 -5.29 -10.78
N GLY A 64 -14.15 -5.97 -11.24
CA GLY A 64 -13.06 -5.33 -12.00
C GLY A 64 -12.04 -4.59 -11.14
N ALA A 65 -12.09 -4.77 -9.82
CA ALA A 65 -11.08 -4.36 -8.86
C ALA A 65 -10.43 -5.59 -8.21
N VAL A 66 -9.16 -5.48 -7.82
CA VAL A 66 -8.48 -6.47 -6.98
C VAL A 66 -8.56 -5.98 -5.54
N VAL A 67 -9.17 -6.77 -4.66
CA VAL A 67 -9.32 -6.49 -3.23
C VAL A 67 -8.45 -7.46 -2.45
N SER A 68 -7.38 -6.97 -1.85
CA SER A 68 -6.43 -7.75 -1.09
C SER A 68 -6.40 -7.32 0.37
N ARG A 69 -5.89 -8.20 1.23
CA ARG A 69 -5.59 -7.85 2.62
C ARG A 69 -4.10 -7.90 2.85
N VAL A 70 -3.57 -6.83 3.44
CA VAL A 70 -2.14 -6.64 3.67
C VAL A 70 -1.91 -6.36 5.14
N CYS A 71 -0.95 -7.05 5.73
CA CYS A 71 -0.50 -6.76 7.09
C CYS A 71 0.64 -5.73 7.03
N ILE A 72 0.42 -4.57 7.64
CA ILE A 72 1.37 -3.46 7.69
C ILE A 72 2.05 -3.49 9.06
N THR A 73 3.37 -3.63 9.05
CA THR A 73 4.17 -3.63 10.29
C THR A 73 4.32 -2.22 10.84
N LYS A 74 4.74 -2.13 12.11
CA LYS A 74 5.03 -0.83 12.75
C LYS A 74 6.09 -0.03 11.99
N GLU A 75 7.17 -0.67 11.56
CA GLU A 75 8.25 -0.01 10.83
C GLU A 75 7.77 0.55 9.48
N MET A 76 6.98 -0.23 8.74
CA MET A 76 6.38 0.23 7.48
C MET A 76 5.42 1.40 7.70
N ALA A 77 4.63 1.34 8.77
CA ALA A 77 3.66 2.38 9.10
C ALA A 77 4.35 3.70 9.51
N GLU A 78 5.49 3.63 10.20
CA GLU A 78 6.33 4.77 10.56
C GLU A 78 7.05 5.39 9.36
N GLN A 79 7.38 4.59 8.34
CA GLN A 79 8.02 5.05 7.11
C GLN A 79 7.03 5.39 5.99
N GLU A 80 5.73 5.16 6.23
CA GLU A 80 4.65 5.26 5.24
C GLU A 80 4.92 4.48 3.94
N GLU A 81 5.64 3.38 4.07
CA GLU A 81 5.94 2.48 2.98
C GLU A 81 4.76 1.53 2.75
N LEU A 82 4.14 1.64 1.57
CA LEU A 82 3.06 0.76 1.15
C LEU A 82 3.59 -0.34 0.23
N PRO A 83 3.47 -1.62 0.60
CA PRO A 83 3.70 -2.73 -0.32
C PRO A 83 2.73 -2.72 -1.50
N PRO A 84 3.13 -3.24 -2.67
CA PRO A 84 4.48 -3.71 -3.03
C PRO A 84 5.43 -2.58 -3.45
N PHE A 85 5.06 -1.31 -3.21
CA PHE A 85 5.72 -0.15 -3.82
C PHE A 85 7.02 0.28 -3.13
N ASN A 86 7.50 -0.46 -2.13
CA ASN A 86 8.84 -0.25 -1.60
C ASN A 86 9.89 -0.82 -2.58
N GLU A 87 11.12 -0.28 -2.53
CA GLU A 87 12.19 -0.65 -3.46
C GLU A 87 12.51 -2.15 -3.43
N LYS A 88 12.49 -2.72 -2.22
CA LYS A 88 12.91 -4.09 -1.96
C LYS A 88 11.98 -5.10 -2.62
N GLU A 89 10.69 -4.82 -2.67
CA GLU A 89 9.66 -5.72 -3.19
C GLU A 89 9.37 -5.48 -4.66
N ALA A 90 9.37 -4.21 -5.09
CA ALA A 90 9.18 -3.86 -6.48
C ALA A 90 10.37 -4.25 -7.37
N GLY A 91 11.58 -4.39 -6.79
CA GLY A 91 12.82 -4.56 -7.56
C GLY A 91 13.13 -3.33 -8.42
N CYS A 92 12.64 -2.16 -7.99
CA CYS A 92 12.78 -0.87 -8.63
C CYS A 92 13.50 0.10 -7.69
N LYS A 93 14.25 1.05 -8.23
CA LYS A 93 14.93 2.09 -7.46
C LYS A 93 14.07 3.35 -7.41
N ILE A 94 13.89 3.92 -6.24
CA ILE A 94 13.31 5.25 -6.05
C ILE A 94 14.35 6.26 -6.54
N THR A 95 13.98 6.99 -7.59
CA THR A 95 14.82 8.05 -8.19
C THR A 95 14.50 9.42 -7.61
N LYS A 96 13.28 9.62 -7.15
CA LYS A 96 12.83 10.83 -6.47
C LYS A 96 11.72 10.50 -5.51
N GLN A 97 11.73 11.12 -4.34
CA GLN A 97 10.61 11.08 -3.42
C GLN A 97 10.43 12.43 -2.75
N SER A 98 9.18 12.76 -2.41
CA SER A 98 8.87 13.93 -1.61
C SER A 98 7.63 13.67 -0.78
N HIS A 99 7.68 14.12 0.47
CA HIS A 99 6.54 14.09 1.37
C HIS A 99 6.15 15.52 1.74
N HIS A 100 4.89 15.89 1.52
CA HIS A 100 4.35 17.19 1.89
C HIS A 100 2.93 17.03 2.46
N ASP A 101 2.74 17.48 3.69
CA ASP A 101 1.50 17.28 4.47
C ASP A 101 1.07 15.81 4.50
N ALA A 102 -0.04 15.50 3.83
CA ALA A 102 -0.61 14.17 3.70
C ALA A 102 -0.28 13.50 2.35
N THR A 103 0.56 14.13 1.52
CA THR A 103 0.82 13.69 0.15
C THR A 103 2.25 13.17 -0.01
N TYR A 104 2.37 11.90 -0.36
CA TYR A 104 3.62 11.24 -0.70
C TYR A 104 3.73 11.04 -2.22
N LEU A 105 4.84 11.49 -2.81
CA LEU A 105 5.13 11.35 -4.24
C LEU A 105 6.41 10.54 -4.41
N VAL A 106 6.39 9.60 -5.35
CA VAL A 106 7.53 8.74 -5.66
C VAL A 106 7.70 8.63 -7.18
N ASP A 107 8.91 8.83 -7.67
CA ASP A 107 9.33 8.42 -9.01
C ASP A 107 10.28 7.23 -8.87
N MET A 108 9.99 6.15 -9.59
CA MET A 108 10.78 4.91 -9.56
C MET A 108 11.27 4.52 -10.95
N GLN A 109 12.43 3.86 -11.00
CA GLN A 109 13.01 3.25 -12.18
C GLN A 109 13.23 1.76 -11.91
N CYS A 110 12.59 0.92 -12.71
CA CYS A 110 12.80 -0.51 -12.72
C CYS A 110 13.81 -0.83 -13.83
N ASP A 111 14.83 -1.62 -13.50
CA ASP A 111 15.85 -2.08 -14.45
C ASP A 111 16.32 -3.48 -14.05
N ASN A 112 15.40 -4.44 -14.14
CA ASN A 112 15.66 -5.83 -13.85
C ASN A 112 15.11 -6.74 -14.98
N ALA A 113 15.47 -8.03 -14.95
CA ALA A 113 15.11 -8.97 -16.01
C ALA A 113 13.60 -9.17 -16.20
N GLN A 114 12.80 -8.94 -15.15
CA GLN A 114 11.36 -9.12 -15.17
C GLN A 114 10.61 -7.80 -15.42
N MET A 115 11.22 -6.65 -15.12
CA MET A 115 10.58 -5.36 -15.21
C MET A 115 11.58 -4.26 -15.57
N GLN A 116 11.29 -3.53 -16.65
CA GLN A 116 12.06 -2.36 -17.07
C GLN A 116 11.11 -1.21 -17.31
N GLY A 117 11.37 -0.03 -16.76
CA GLY A 117 10.48 1.11 -16.99
C GLY A 117 10.50 2.15 -15.89
N LYS A 118 9.63 3.14 -16.04
CA LYS A 118 9.48 4.23 -15.09
C LYS A 118 8.09 4.21 -14.50
N GLY A 119 8.04 4.39 -13.19
CA GLY A 119 6.81 4.56 -12.44
C GLY A 119 6.78 5.93 -11.78
N ARG A 120 5.57 6.49 -11.63
CA ARG A 120 5.31 7.62 -10.74
C ARG A 120 4.08 7.28 -9.90
N SER A 121 4.16 7.47 -8.60
CA SER A 121 3.02 7.35 -7.71
C SER A 121 2.76 8.61 -6.90
N LYS A 122 1.49 8.84 -6.60
CA LYS A 122 1.00 9.84 -5.67
C LYS A 122 0.06 9.17 -4.70
N THR A 123 0.43 9.17 -3.43
CA THR A 123 -0.39 8.70 -2.32
C THR A 123 -0.86 9.90 -1.49
N VAL A 124 -2.12 9.87 -1.06
CA VAL A 124 -2.71 10.84 -0.15
C VAL A 124 -3.28 10.10 1.05
N PHE A 125 -2.73 10.37 2.23
CA PHE A 125 -3.17 9.82 3.51
C PHE A 125 -4.30 10.68 4.09
N ALA A 126 -5.54 10.23 3.95
CA ALA A 126 -6.68 11.01 4.46
C ALA A 126 -6.70 11.07 6.00
N ASN A 127 -6.24 10.00 6.65
CA ASN A 127 -5.97 9.89 8.08
C ASN A 127 -5.10 8.64 8.33
N SER A 128 -4.83 8.31 9.60
CA SER A 128 -4.04 7.13 9.98
C SER A 128 -4.65 5.79 9.54
N GLU A 129 -5.92 5.74 9.16
CA GLU A 129 -6.68 4.52 8.84
C GLU A 129 -7.16 4.46 7.38
N SER A 130 -6.81 5.46 6.55
CA SER A 130 -7.22 5.47 5.15
C SER A 130 -6.28 6.27 4.24
N PHE A 131 -6.10 5.75 3.02
CA PHE A 131 -5.33 6.41 1.98
C PHE A 131 -5.96 6.19 0.60
N SER A 132 -5.59 7.05 -0.34
CA SER A 132 -5.77 6.83 -1.77
C SER A 132 -4.43 6.98 -2.48
N SER A 133 -4.23 6.21 -3.55
CA SER A 133 -3.02 6.27 -4.34
C SER A 133 -3.32 6.15 -5.82
N THR A 134 -2.47 6.79 -6.60
CA THR A 134 -2.42 6.73 -8.04
C THR A 134 -1.02 6.32 -8.42
N ALA A 135 -0.87 5.32 -9.28
CA ALA A 135 0.41 4.92 -9.84
C ALA A 135 0.31 4.81 -11.36
N ASP A 136 1.19 5.49 -12.08
CA ASP A 136 1.35 5.37 -13.52
C ASP A 136 2.67 4.64 -13.78
N PHE A 137 2.66 3.64 -14.68
CA PHE A 137 3.84 2.89 -15.08
C PHE A 137 3.94 2.80 -16.60
N SER A 138 5.15 3.02 -17.12
CA SER A 138 5.47 2.89 -18.53
C SER A 138 6.76 2.09 -18.70
N GLY A 139 6.67 0.96 -19.39
CA GLY A 139 7.80 0.04 -19.50
C GLY A 139 7.44 -1.31 -20.10
N THR A 140 8.17 -2.33 -19.68
CA THR A 140 7.93 -3.74 -20.00
C THR A 140 7.87 -4.56 -18.71
N VAL A 141 6.96 -5.53 -18.69
CA VAL A 141 6.85 -6.56 -17.64
C VAL A 141 6.94 -7.91 -18.33
N GLN A 142 7.92 -8.73 -17.96
CA GLN A 142 8.24 -10.00 -18.62
C GLN A 142 8.38 -9.88 -20.15
N GLY A 143 8.96 -8.76 -20.61
CA GLY A 143 9.13 -8.45 -22.03
C GLY A 143 7.86 -7.95 -22.74
N ILE A 144 6.72 -7.90 -22.06
CA ILE A 144 5.46 -7.37 -22.62
C ILE A 144 5.42 -5.86 -22.35
N PRO A 145 5.23 -5.00 -23.37
CA PRO A 145 5.03 -3.57 -23.17
C PRO A 145 3.79 -3.29 -22.32
N VAL A 146 3.96 -2.48 -21.27
CA VAL A 146 2.90 -2.06 -20.36
C VAL A 146 2.92 -0.54 -20.26
N ASN A 147 1.76 0.06 -20.48
CA ASN A 147 1.47 1.43 -20.11
C ASN A 147 0.16 1.39 -19.34
N ASP A 148 0.24 1.44 -18.02
CA ASP A 148 -0.91 1.24 -17.16
C ASP A 148 -0.97 2.31 -16.07
N ARG A 149 -2.20 2.55 -15.62
CA ARG A 149 -2.51 3.40 -14.49
C ARG A 149 -3.30 2.59 -13.49
N VAL A 150 -2.83 2.56 -12.25
CA VAL A 150 -3.48 1.88 -11.14
C VAL A 150 -3.95 2.92 -10.14
N ASP A 151 -5.25 2.93 -9.87
CA ASP A 151 -5.85 3.65 -8.76
C ASP A 151 -6.05 2.68 -7.60
N THR A 152 -5.57 3.04 -6.41
CA THR A 152 -5.62 2.20 -5.21
C THR A 152 -6.24 2.96 -4.05
N SER A 153 -7.00 2.28 -3.20
CA SER A 153 -7.44 2.78 -1.90
C SER A 153 -7.15 1.76 -0.81
N GLY A 154 -6.84 2.25 0.39
CA GLY A 154 -6.61 1.40 1.55
C GLY A 154 -7.45 1.84 2.73
N LYS A 155 -7.91 0.86 3.50
CA LYS A 155 -8.62 1.07 4.76
C LYS A 155 -8.09 0.12 5.83
N TRP A 156 -7.80 0.66 7.01
CA TRP A 156 -7.44 -0.15 8.17
C TRP A 156 -8.65 -0.94 8.69
N VAL A 157 -8.42 -2.19 9.08
CA VAL A 157 -9.47 -3.16 9.43
C VAL A 157 -9.33 -3.66 10.86
N ALA A 158 -8.13 -3.97 11.32
CA ALA A 158 -7.89 -4.55 12.64
C ALA A 158 -6.44 -4.37 13.08
N ASP A 159 -6.19 -4.38 14.40
CA ASP A 159 -4.83 -4.34 14.96
C ASP A 159 -4.09 -5.65 14.69
N ASP A 160 -4.82 -6.77 14.70
CA ASP A 160 -4.28 -8.11 14.45
C ASP A 160 -4.42 -8.50 12.98
N CYS A 161 -3.30 -8.95 12.40
CA CYS A 161 -3.26 -9.50 11.05
C CYS A 161 -3.76 -10.95 10.96
N GLY A 162 -3.98 -11.59 12.11
CA GLY A 162 -4.41 -12.98 12.21
C GLY A 162 -3.41 -13.91 11.54
N GLY A 163 -3.89 -14.78 10.66
CA GLY A 163 -3.05 -15.71 9.88
C GLY A 163 -2.40 -15.11 8.63
N ILE A 164 -2.65 -13.84 8.32
CA ILE A 164 -2.10 -13.19 7.12
C ILE A 164 -0.65 -12.83 7.43
N LYS A 165 0.27 -13.53 6.77
CA LYS A 165 1.68 -13.19 6.85
C LYS A 165 1.87 -11.76 6.31
N PRO A 166 2.76 -10.96 6.93
CA PRO A 166 3.24 -9.72 6.33
C PRO A 166 3.56 -9.96 4.87
N PHE A 167 3.20 -9.00 4.01
CA PHE A 167 3.56 -9.10 2.61
C PHE A 167 5.10 -9.15 2.55
N GLU A 168 5.64 -10.32 2.21
CA GLU A 168 7.04 -10.50 1.87
C GLU A 168 7.05 -10.53 0.35
N GLY A 169 7.05 -9.33 -0.26
CA GLY A 169 6.98 -9.16 -1.71
C GLY A 169 8.24 -9.59 -2.43
N LYS A 170 8.69 -10.84 -2.25
CA LYS A 170 9.54 -11.45 -3.26
C LYS A 170 8.65 -11.70 -4.47
N MET A 171 8.81 -10.88 -5.51
CA MET A 171 8.49 -11.34 -6.86
C MET A 171 9.09 -12.74 -7.01
N PRO A 172 8.32 -13.75 -7.50
CA PRO A 172 8.85 -15.09 -7.69
C PRO A 172 9.91 -15.07 -8.81
N GLY A 173 11.14 -14.71 -8.44
CA GLY A 173 12.36 -15.07 -9.12
C GLY A 173 12.90 -16.30 -8.42
N LYS A 174 13.01 -17.39 -9.19
CA LYS A 174 13.58 -18.71 -8.84
C LYS A 174 14.33 -18.80 -7.51
#